data_AF-A0A2E5UMW6-F1
#
_entry.id   AF-A0A2E5UMW6-F1
#
_cell.length_a   1.000
_cell.length_b   1.000
_cell.length_c   1.000
_cell.angle_alpha   90.00
_cell.angle_beta   90.00
_cell.angle_gamma   90.00
#
_symmetry.space_group_name_H-M   'P 1'
#
loop_
_entity.id
_entity.type
_entity.pdbx_description
1 polymer ?
#
loop_
_entity_poly.entity_id
_entity_poly.type
_entity_poly.pdbx_seq_one_letter_code
_entity_poly.pdbx_strand_id
1 'polypeptide(L)'
;MAPDGGGLIVEDPGYALFDMFNSQNGFPSFAFVDHNMTVYFKSNGSGTYSTKLKIQEMLEDCIADGLCGSVDFDNDGLIDNDNCPNDYNPSQDDSDYDGLGDVCDDCHDMVGDVNDDFVIDILDIINVVNMVLTGGLNSPDFTDCAKSDADMTGDASLNILDVIQIINVILGNLNQYVFTDNFVDITSDINGNDLYLTFNSASAAGLEIKFNQEVSDIEIINNDLFTISKNLEINENIALIYSLEGKTFDESLTIKVINGSNLDRENDINILAGNLAGDKMSVRWIEAKNFSITSLYPNPFNPTTKVDYSVEQAGNLRLSVYNILGQEVAVLHNGFQAEGSYQAVWNAGELASGVYYINMMMNGYTETKKAVLVK
;
A
#
# COMPACT_ATOMS: atom_id res chain seq x y z
N MET A 1 -38.15 -12.06 26.56
CA MET A 1 -37.55 -12.19 25.22
C MET A 1 -38.58 -11.77 24.19
N ALA A 2 -38.44 -10.55 23.69
CA ALA A 2 -38.70 -10.25 22.29
C ALA A 2 -37.31 -10.26 21.60
N PRO A 3 -37.19 -10.82 20.39
CA PRO A 3 -36.00 -10.64 19.58
C PRO A 3 -35.99 -9.17 19.11
N ASP A 4 -34.83 -8.62 18.76
CA ASP A 4 -34.69 -7.29 18.15
C ASP A 4 -34.74 -6.11 19.16
N GLY A 5 -33.62 -5.87 19.86
CA GLY A 5 -33.17 -4.53 20.30
C GLY A 5 -34.19 -3.59 20.93
N GLY A 6 -35.16 -4.12 21.69
CA GLY A 6 -36.27 -3.35 22.23
C GLY A 6 -35.77 -2.24 23.14
N GLY A 7 -36.07 -0.99 22.75
CA GLY A 7 -35.86 0.18 23.60
C GLY A 7 -36.39 -0.09 25.01
N LEU A 8 -35.61 0.34 26.00
CA LEU A 8 -36.02 0.30 27.40
C LEU A 8 -37.36 1.04 27.53
N ILE A 9 -38.43 0.29 27.78
CA ILE A 9 -39.67 0.87 28.29
C ILE A 9 -39.35 1.28 29.72
N VAL A 10 -39.11 2.58 29.92
CA VAL A 10 -39.12 3.17 31.25
C VAL A 10 -40.59 3.24 31.67
N GLU A 11 -41.04 2.26 32.46
CA GLU A 11 -42.26 2.43 33.24
C GLU A 11 -41.92 3.43 34.36
N ASP A 12 -42.42 4.66 34.26
CA ASP A 12 -42.43 5.62 35.37
C ASP A 12 -43.37 5.05 36.46
N PRO A 13 -42.84 4.49 37.56
CA PRO A 13 -43.66 3.94 38.62
C PRO A 13 -44.20 5.05 39.55
N GLY A 14 -43.86 6.31 39.25
CA GLY A 14 -44.06 7.47 40.09
C GLY A 14 -45.17 8.41 39.64
N TYR A 15 -46.15 8.00 38.82
CA TYR A 15 -47.41 8.73 38.53
C TYR A 15 -47.31 10.23 38.10
N ALA A 16 -46.13 10.85 38.03
CA ALA A 16 -45.98 12.29 37.90
C ALA A 16 -46.06 12.77 36.45
N LEU A 17 -45.46 12.02 35.51
CA LEU A 17 -45.48 12.41 34.09
C LEU A 17 -46.86 12.18 33.46
N PHE A 18 -47.57 11.12 33.87
CA PHE A 18 -48.88 10.77 33.33
C PHE A 18 -50.03 11.66 33.83
N ASP A 19 -49.92 12.23 35.03
CA ASP A 19 -50.91 13.16 35.58
C ASP A 19 -50.97 14.49 34.81
N MET A 20 -49.90 14.87 34.09
CA MET A 20 -49.89 16.04 33.21
C MET A 20 -50.83 15.90 31.99
N PHE A 21 -51.21 14.66 31.62
CA PHE A 21 -52.08 14.39 30.46
C PHE A 21 -53.56 14.21 30.83
N ASN A 22 -53.90 14.27 32.12
CA ASN A 22 -55.21 13.83 32.62
C ASN A 22 -56.21 14.99 32.77
N SER A 23 -56.48 15.72 31.69
CA SER A 23 -57.51 16.77 31.73
C SER A 23 -58.89 16.27 31.29
N GLN A 24 -59.06 15.46 30.23
CA GLN A 24 -60.39 14.98 29.80
C GLN A 24 -60.31 13.68 28.96
N ASN A 25 -60.50 12.51 29.60
CA ASN A 25 -61.00 11.26 29.00
C ASN A 25 -60.38 10.76 27.67
N GLY A 26 -59.06 10.84 27.49
CA GLY A 26 -58.39 10.18 26.36
C GLY A 26 -56.94 9.81 26.66
N PHE A 27 -56.60 8.53 26.56
CA PHE A 27 -55.21 8.06 26.53
C PHE A 27 -54.63 8.33 25.13
N PRO A 28 -53.40 8.87 25.00
CA PRO A 28 -52.69 8.80 23.73
C PRO A 28 -52.32 7.34 23.44
N SER A 29 -52.70 6.89 22.26
CA SER A 29 -52.19 5.67 21.65
C SER A 29 -50.71 5.84 21.31
N PHE A 30 -49.86 5.03 21.96
CA PHE A 30 -48.44 4.74 21.67
C PHE A 30 -47.69 5.83 20.89
N ALA A 31 -46.91 6.65 21.60
CA ALA A 31 -45.81 7.39 21.01
C ALA A 31 -44.49 6.65 21.32
N PHE A 32 -43.61 6.49 20.34
CA PHE A 32 -42.26 5.94 20.53
C PHE A 32 -41.26 6.70 19.67
N VAL A 33 -39.99 6.65 20.08
CA VAL A 33 -38.86 7.32 19.41
C VAL A 33 -37.93 6.25 18.86
N ASP A 34 -37.49 6.38 17.61
CA ASP A 34 -36.49 5.47 17.03
C ASP A 34 -35.04 5.94 17.28
N HIS A 35 -34.06 5.14 16.86
CA HIS A 35 -32.63 5.45 16.98
C HIS A 35 -32.18 6.69 16.19
N ASN A 36 -33.03 7.23 15.32
CA ASN A 36 -32.78 8.48 14.59
C ASN A 36 -33.50 9.66 15.25
N MET A 37 -33.91 9.53 16.51
CA MET A 37 -34.66 10.54 17.26
C MET A 37 -35.99 10.95 16.58
N THR A 38 -36.58 10.06 15.77
CA THR A 38 -37.86 10.34 15.09
C THR A 38 -39.04 9.89 15.95
N VAL A 39 -39.96 10.80 16.22
CA VAL A 39 -41.17 10.53 17.01
C VAL A 39 -42.28 9.96 16.13
N TYR A 40 -42.70 8.72 16.43
CA TYR A 40 -43.87 8.08 15.84
C TYR A 40 -45.02 8.14 16.83
N PHE A 41 -46.20 8.55 16.37
CA PHE A 41 -47.40 8.60 17.20
C PHE A 41 -48.63 8.18 16.41
N LYS A 42 -49.63 7.63 17.10
CA LYS A 42 -50.94 7.36 16.52
C LYS A 42 -51.94 8.41 17.00
N SER A 43 -52.49 9.17 16.06
CA SER A 43 -53.55 10.15 16.34
C SER A 43 -54.89 9.45 16.61
N ASN A 44 -55.52 9.75 17.75
CA ASN A 44 -56.90 9.36 18.09
C ASN A 44 -57.91 10.42 17.59
N GLY A 45 -57.85 10.76 16.30
CA GLY A 45 -58.82 11.68 15.66
C GLY A 45 -58.42 13.16 15.67
N SER A 46 -57.28 13.53 16.25
CA SER A 46 -56.69 14.86 16.12
C SER A 46 -55.99 15.02 14.76
N GLY A 47 -56.19 16.13 14.06
CA GLY A 47 -55.49 16.39 12.80
C GLY A 47 -53.96 16.44 13.00
N THR A 48 -53.19 15.99 12.00
CA THR A 48 -51.71 15.94 12.04
C THR A 48 -51.08 17.27 12.42
N TYR A 49 -51.67 18.38 12.01
CA TYR A 49 -51.22 19.74 12.36
C TYR A 49 -51.31 20.03 13.86
N SER A 50 -52.46 19.71 14.49
CA SER A 50 -52.68 19.95 15.92
C SER A 50 -51.77 19.08 16.78
N THR A 51 -51.50 17.84 16.37
CA THR A 51 -50.57 16.97 17.11
C THR A 51 -49.12 17.45 16.98
N LYS A 52 -48.69 17.89 15.79
CA LYS A 52 -47.37 18.50 15.61
C LYS A 52 -47.18 19.77 16.46
N LEU A 53 -48.19 20.64 16.49
CA LEU A 53 -48.18 21.82 17.37
C LEU A 53 -48.05 21.44 18.85
N LYS A 54 -48.75 20.40 19.31
CA LYS A 54 -48.66 19.99 20.71
C LYS A 54 -47.31 19.37 21.06
N ILE A 55 -46.73 18.58 20.16
CA ILE A 55 -45.36 18.05 20.33
C ILE A 55 -44.35 19.21 20.39
N GLN A 56 -44.51 20.21 19.51
CA GLN A 56 -43.66 21.40 19.49
C GLN A 56 -43.80 22.22 20.79
N GLU A 57 -45.03 22.47 21.25
CA GLU A 57 -45.29 23.17 22.52
C GLU A 57 -44.69 22.41 23.71
N MET A 58 -44.80 21.08 23.74
CA MET A 58 -44.18 20.27 24.80
C MET A 58 -42.65 20.29 24.75
N LEU A 59 -42.05 20.36 23.56
CA LEU A 59 -40.60 20.49 23.41
C LEU A 59 -40.12 21.88 23.87
N GLU A 60 -40.88 22.93 23.52
CA GLU A 60 -40.64 24.30 23.97
C GLU A 60 -40.79 24.45 25.49
N ASP A 61 -41.83 23.85 26.08
CA ASP A 61 -42.03 23.80 27.53
C ASP A 61 -40.92 23.01 28.23
N CYS A 62 -40.48 21.89 27.65
CA CYS A 62 -39.40 21.09 28.23
C CYS A 62 -38.05 21.83 28.24
N ILE A 63 -37.78 22.65 27.22
CA ILE A 63 -36.61 23.55 27.19
C ILE A 63 -36.79 24.67 28.22
N ALA A 64 -37.98 25.27 28.32
CA ALA A 64 -38.26 26.37 29.24
C ALA A 64 -38.17 25.97 30.72
N ASP A 65 -38.54 24.73 31.04
CA ASP A 65 -38.49 24.16 32.40
C ASP A 65 -37.13 23.52 32.75
N GLY A 66 -36.14 23.58 31.84
CA GLY A 66 -34.81 23.00 32.05
C GLY A 66 -34.77 21.47 32.12
N LEU A 67 -35.85 20.82 31.68
CA LEU A 67 -36.00 19.36 31.66
C LEU A 67 -35.43 18.72 30.40
N CYS A 68 -35.41 19.46 29.29
CA CYS A 68 -34.86 19.04 28.00
C CYS A 68 -33.87 20.07 27.41
N GLY A 69 -33.24 20.87 28.27
CA GLY A 69 -32.27 21.89 27.85
C GLY A 69 -31.31 22.25 28.98
N SER A 70 -30.02 22.34 28.60
CA SER A 70 -28.88 22.78 29.40
C SER A 70 -28.70 22.07 30.75
N VAL A 71 -28.62 20.73 30.71
CA VAL A 71 -28.17 19.93 31.87
C VAL A 71 -26.69 19.66 31.68
N ASP A 72 -25.91 20.10 32.64
CA ASP A 72 -24.52 19.70 32.85
C ASP A 72 -24.53 18.25 33.37
N PHE A 73 -24.31 17.28 32.49
CA PHE A 73 -24.52 15.85 32.80
C PHE A 73 -23.44 15.30 33.73
N ASP A 74 -22.21 15.77 33.61
CA ASP A 74 -21.04 15.32 34.36
C ASP A 74 -20.64 16.27 35.50
N ASN A 75 -21.30 17.43 35.58
CA ASN A 75 -21.12 18.48 36.59
C ASN A 75 -19.78 19.21 36.50
N ASP A 76 -19.27 19.42 35.29
CA ASP A 76 -18.01 20.15 35.05
C ASP A 76 -18.19 21.68 34.93
N GLY A 77 -19.43 22.14 34.89
CA GLY A 77 -19.81 23.55 34.83
C GLY A 77 -20.01 24.07 33.41
N LEU A 78 -19.97 23.21 32.40
CA LEU A 78 -20.19 23.53 31.00
C LEU A 78 -21.47 22.88 30.49
N ILE A 79 -22.07 23.55 29.52
CA ILE A 79 -23.43 23.21 29.07
C ILE A 79 -23.60 23.48 27.58
N ASP A 80 -23.24 24.69 27.14
CA ASP A 80 -23.24 25.06 25.73
C ASP A 80 -21.77 25.12 25.26
N ASN A 81 -21.42 24.26 24.31
CA ASN A 81 -20.04 23.99 23.84
C ASN A 81 -19.20 23.19 24.85
N ASP A 82 -19.79 22.13 25.38
CA ASP A 82 -19.07 21.07 26.07
C ASP A 82 -18.58 20.03 25.04
N ASN A 83 -17.27 19.90 24.87
CA ASN A 83 -16.65 18.93 23.95
C ASN A 83 -16.56 17.52 24.54
N CYS A 84 -16.92 17.31 25.81
CA CYS A 84 -17.18 16.00 26.40
C CYS A 84 -18.45 15.98 27.26
N PRO A 85 -19.65 16.04 26.65
CA PRO A 85 -20.94 16.20 27.36
C PRO A 85 -21.30 15.18 28.44
N ASN A 86 -20.51 14.13 28.65
CA ASN A 86 -20.76 13.09 29.63
C ASN A 86 -19.54 12.78 30.52
N ASP A 87 -18.40 13.43 30.31
CA ASP A 87 -17.14 13.15 30.99
C ASP A 87 -16.48 14.44 31.47
N TYR A 88 -16.43 14.62 32.80
CA TYR A 88 -15.99 15.85 33.46
C TYR A 88 -14.68 16.41 32.88
N ASN A 89 -14.73 17.53 32.16
CA ASN A 89 -13.57 18.15 31.51
C ASN A 89 -13.66 19.70 31.45
N PRO A 90 -13.64 20.39 32.60
CA PRO A 90 -13.92 21.84 32.68
C PRO A 90 -12.90 22.73 31.96
N SER A 91 -11.72 22.20 31.63
CA SER A 91 -10.71 22.90 30.85
C SER A 91 -11.03 22.95 29.35
N GLN A 92 -11.85 22.01 28.86
CA GLN A 92 -12.16 21.81 27.45
C GLN A 92 -10.87 21.71 26.61
N ASP A 93 -9.88 21.00 27.17
CA ASP A 93 -8.65 20.71 26.46
C ASP A 93 -9.00 19.82 25.25
N ASP A 94 -8.51 20.21 24.10
CA ASP A 94 -8.74 19.62 22.78
C ASP A 94 -7.41 19.79 22.03
N SER A 95 -6.56 18.77 22.15
CA SER A 95 -5.16 18.82 21.77
C SER A 95 -4.96 18.78 20.24
N ASP A 96 -5.85 18.11 19.52
CA ASP A 96 -5.81 17.92 18.06
C ASP A 96 -6.79 18.81 17.27
N TYR A 97 -7.72 19.49 17.97
CA TYR A 97 -8.70 20.43 17.44
C TYR A 97 -9.79 19.80 16.57
N ASP A 98 -10.17 18.55 16.84
CA ASP A 98 -11.23 17.84 16.12
C ASP A 98 -12.65 18.19 16.64
N GLY A 99 -12.72 18.78 17.84
CA GLY A 99 -13.95 19.22 18.52
C GLY A 99 -14.52 18.25 19.54
N LEU A 100 -13.88 17.10 19.78
CA LEU A 100 -13.97 16.31 20.99
C LEU A 100 -12.94 16.84 22.01
N GLY A 101 -13.04 16.42 23.27
CA GLY A 101 -12.09 16.83 24.30
C GLY A 101 -11.21 15.66 24.72
N ASP A 102 -9.95 15.93 25.08
CA ASP A 102 -8.93 14.94 25.45
C ASP A 102 -9.40 13.89 26.48
N VAL A 103 -10.45 14.19 27.25
CA VAL A 103 -11.02 13.31 28.29
C VAL A 103 -11.96 12.24 27.70
N CYS A 104 -12.73 12.57 26.68
CA CYS A 104 -13.69 11.69 26.02
C CYS A 104 -13.28 11.31 24.62
N ASP A 105 -12.16 11.86 24.13
CA ASP A 105 -11.60 11.51 22.86
C ASP A 105 -10.81 10.21 22.98
N ASP A 106 -11.31 9.18 22.31
CA ASP A 106 -10.59 7.92 22.15
C ASP A 106 -9.60 7.98 20.97
N CYS A 107 -9.53 9.11 20.28
CA CYS A 107 -8.69 9.42 19.13
C CYS A 107 -7.98 10.75 19.26
N HIS A 108 -6.79 10.75 19.85
CA HIS A 108 -5.98 11.97 19.99
C HIS A 108 -5.37 12.48 18.66
N ASP A 109 -5.82 11.92 17.52
CA ASP A 109 -5.45 12.19 16.12
C ASP A 109 -3.94 12.48 15.92
N MET A 110 -3.09 11.80 16.70
CA MET A 110 -1.65 11.97 16.65
C MET A 110 -1.07 11.05 15.58
N VAL A 111 -1.11 11.52 14.33
CA VAL A 111 -0.59 10.80 13.16
C VAL A 111 0.77 10.13 13.44
N GLY A 112 0.78 8.81 13.35
CA GLY A 112 1.92 7.93 13.61
C GLY A 112 1.96 7.26 14.97
N ASP A 113 1.15 7.71 15.94
CA ASP A 113 0.92 7.05 17.23
C ASP A 113 -0.32 6.18 17.12
N VAL A 114 -0.10 4.92 16.79
CA VAL A 114 -1.17 4.00 16.37
C VAL A 114 -1.77 3.26 17.57
N ASN A 115 -1.13 3.36 18.73
CA ASN A 115 -1.58 2.75 19.96
C ASN A 115 -2.04 3.74 21.03
N ASP A 116 -2.09 5.03 20.69
CA ASP A 116 -2.58 6.14 21.51
C ASP A 116 -1.91 6.21 22.88
N ASP A 117 -0.59 6.00 22.96
CA ASP A 117 0.18 6.14 24.20
C ASP A 117 0.99 7.45 24.31
N PHE A 118 0.75 8.36 23.36
CA PHE A 118 1.43 9.64 23.14
C PHE A 118 2.91 9.51 22.75
N VAL A 119 3.35 8.34 22.29
CA VAL A 119 4.74 8.07 21.93
C VAL A 119 4.84 7.30 20.62
N ILE A 120 5.31 7.99 19.58
CA ILE A 120 5.65 7.33 18.31
C ILE A 120 6.93 6.51 18.48
N ASP A 121 6.80 5.19 18.52
CA ASP A 121 7.89 4.23 18.65
C ASP A 121 7.70 2.93 17.83
N ILE A 122 8.52 1.92 18.13
CA ILE A 122 8.52 0.66 17.38
C ILE A 122 7.20 -0.13 17.49
N LEU A 123 6.42 0.09 18.54
CA LEU A 123 5.11 -0.52 18.72
C LEU A 123 4.12 -0.05 17.66
N ASP A 124 4.19 1.23 17.25
CA ASP A 124 3.36 1.76 16.17
C ASP A 124 3.68 1.13 14.84
N ILE A 125 4.98 0.96 14.54
CA ILE A 125 5.42 0.23 13.35
C ILE A 125 4.84 -1.18 13.33
N ILE A 126 4.87 -1.89 14.48
CA ILE A 126 4.32 -3.24 14.57
C ILE A 126 2.82 -3.23 14.28
N ASN A 127 2.08 -2.26 14.79
CA ASN A 127 0.64 -2.14 14.55
C ASN A 127 0.34 -1.85 13.08
N VAL A 128 1.00 -0.88 12.45
CA VAL A 128 0.79 -0.59 11.01
C VAL A 128 1.14 -1.79 10.16
N VAL A 129 2.26 -2.47 10.43
CA VAL A 129 2.63 -3.70 9.73
C VAL A 129 1.53 -4.75 9.85
N ASN A 130 0.98 -4.97 11.05
CA ASN A 130 -0.11 -5.93 11.24
C ASN A 130 -1.39 -5.50 10.50
N MET A 131 -1.73 -4.21 10.51
CA MET A 131 -2.86 -3.68 9.74
C MET A 131 -2.70 -3.97 8.25
N VAL A 132 -1.56 -3.62 7.67
CA VAL A 132 -1.27 -3.85 6.24
C VAL A 132 -1.36 -5.33 5.90
N LEU A 133 -0.83 -6.20 6.76
CA LEU A 133 -0.88 -7.66 6.58
C LEU A 133 -2.27 -8.28 6.78
N THR A 134 -3.24 -7.56 7.35
CA THR A 134 -4.60 -8.06 7.66
C THR A 134 -5.70 -7.30 6.92
N GLY A 135 -5.37 -6.63 5.80
CA GLY A 135 -6.33 -5.98 4.92
C GLY A 135 -6.29 -4.45 4.93
N GLY A 136 -5.28 -3.85 5.56
CA GLY A 136 -5.09 -2.40 5.66
C GLY A 136 -6.28 -1.72 6.33
N LEU A 137 -6.85 -0.68 5.70
CA LEU A 137 -8.03 0.01 6.22
C LEU A 137 -9.27 -0.90 6.38
N ASN A 138 -9.33 -2.03 5.68
CA ASN A 138 -10.42 -3.00 5.82
C ASN A 138 -10.17 -4.02 6.93
N SER A 139 -9.05 -3.93 7.65
CA SER A 139 -8.75 -4.84 8.75
C SER A 139 -9.81 -4.71 9.87
N PRO A 140 -10.39 -5.83 10.34
CA PRO A 140 -11.42 -5.82 11.38
C PRO A 140 -10.84 -5.71 12.80
N ASP A 141 -9.53 -5.90 12.95
CA ASP A 141 -8.88 -6.07 14.25
C ASP A 141 -8.42 -4.74 14.89
N PHE A 142 -8.64 -3.63 14.20
CA PHE A 142 -8.19 -2.30 14.60
C PHE A 142 -9.33 -1.28 14.56
N THR A 143 -9.27 -0.30 15.46
CA THR A 143 -10.20 0.83 15.52
C THR A 143 -10.02 1.72 14.28
N ASP A 144 -11.05 2.51 13.95
CA ASP A 144 -10.94 3.47 12.85
C ASP A 144 -9.92 4.58 13.17
N CYS A 145 -9.77 4.86 14.46
CA CYS A 145 -8.72 5.67 15.05
C CYS A 145 -7.31 5.25 14.64
N ALA A 146 -6.91 4.05 15.06
CA ALA A 146 -5.58 3.51 14.80
C ALA A 146 -5.29 3.44 13.30
N LYS A 147 -6.31 3.24 12.46
CA LYS A 147 -6.19 3.28 11.00
C LYS A 147 -5.98 4.68 10.44
N SER A 148 -6.59 5.70 11.04
CA SER A 148 -6.37 7.11 10.74
C SER A 148 -4.92 7.49 11.05
N ASP A 149 -4.45 7.18 12.26
CA ASP A 149 -3.09 7.51 12.69
C ASP A 149 -2.02 6.73 11.92
N ALA A 150 -2.36 5.52 11.47
CA ALA A 150 -1.47 4.71 10.64
C ALA A 150 -1.30 5.27 9.21
N ASP A 151 -2.22 6.10 8.69
CA ASP A 151 -2.15 6.68 7.34
C ASP A 151 -1.26 7.93 7.32
N MET A 152 0.03 7.73 7.55
CA MET A 152 1.04 8.78 7.56
C MET A 152 1.16 9.55 6.24
N THR A 153 0.78 8.94 5.11
CA THR A 153 0.84 9.59 3.80
C THR A 153 -0.43 10.38 3.47
N GLY A 154 -1.53 10.12 4.18
CA GLY A 154 -2.83 10.76 3.98
C GLY A 154 -3.47 10.41 2.63
N ASP A 155 -3.16 9.23 2.09
CA ASP A 155 -3.64 8.78 0.78
C ASP A 155 -4.80 7.79 0.86
N ALA A 156 -5.31 7.55 2.07
CA ALA A 156 -6.35 6.60 2.41
C ALA A 156 -5.99 5.16 2.02
N SER A 157 -4.71 4.78 2.13
CA SER A 157 -4.25 3.42 1.93
C SER A 157 -3.11 3.06 2.89
N LEU A 158 -3.35 2.15 3.84
CA LEU A 158 -2.26 1.61 4.66
C LEU A 158 -1.37 0.66 3.85
N ASN A 159 -0.10 1.02 3.71
CA ASN A 159 0.89 0.26 2.96
C ASN A 159 2.32 0.50 3.47
N ILE A 160 3.32 -0.02 2.75
CA ILE A 160 4.74 0.13 3.12
C ILE A 160 5.23 1.58 3.21
N LEU A 161 4.61 2.51 2.48
CA LEU A 161 5.00 3.92 2.50
C LEU A 161 4.73 4.53 3.87
N ASP A 162 3.61 4.18 4.51
CA ASP A 162 3.26 4.68 5.84
C ASP A 162 4.20 4.14 6.90
N VAL A 163 4.56 2.86 6.82
CA VAL A 163 5.57 2.23 7.68
C VAL A 163 6.91 2.97 7.60
N ILE A 164 7.35 3.33 6.40
CA ILE A 164 8.60 4.10 6.22
C ILE A 164 8.49 5.48 6.87
N GLN A 165 7.33 6.14 6.79
CA GLN A 165 7.15 7.44 7.43
C GLN A 165 7.23 7.37 8.95
N ILE A 166 6.59 6.37 9.58
CA ILE A 166 6.70 6.18 11.04
C ILE A 166 8.17 5.92 11.44
N ILE A 167 8.88 5.07 10.69
CA ILE A 167 10.32 4.84 10.90
C ILE A 167 11.08 6.17 10.83
N ASN A 168 10.78 7.04 9.87
CA ASN A 168 11.44 8.33 9.72
C ASN A 168 11.16 9.29 10.88
N VAL A 169 9.94 9.29 11.42
CA VAL A 169 9.57 10.06 12.62
C VAL A 169 10.44 9.60 13.79
N ILE A 170 10.52 8.29 14.03
CA ILE A 170 11.30 7.69 15.13
C ILE A 170 12.79 7.97 15.00
N LEU A 171 13.33 7.88 13.77
CA LEU A 171 14.74 8.17 13.50
C LEU A 171 15.05 9.69 13.49
N GLY A 172 14.03 10.55 13.53
CA GLY A 172 14.18 12.01 13.49
C GLY A 172 14.64 12.56 12.13
N ASN A 173 14.46 11.81 11.04
CA ASN A 173 15.04 12.08 9.72
C ASN A 173 14.00 12.46 8.65
N LEU A 174 13.01 13.27 9.04
CA LEU A 174 11.99 13.76 8.12
C LEU A 174 12.61 14.80 7.16
N ASN A 175 12.67 14.48 5.86
CA ASN A 175 12.92 15.41 4.75
C ASN A 175 14.36 15.80 4.38
N GLN A 176 15.39 15.02 4.72
CA GLN A 176 16.76 15.36 4.29
C GLN A 176 17.21 14.73 2.96
N TYR A 177 16.39 13.87 2.36
CA TYR A 177 16.79 13.11 1.18
C TYR A 177 16.11 13.61 -0.09
N VAL A 178 16.91 14.17 -1.00
CA VAL A 178 16.49 14.44 -2.38
C VAL A 178 17.12 13.36 -3.25
N PHE A 179 16.30 12.43 -3.75
CA PHE A 179 16.76 11.37 -4.63
C PHE A 179 16.64 11.76 -6.10
N THR A 180 17.72 11.57 -6.85
CA THR A 180 17.69 11.69 -8.31
C THR A 180 17.20 10.41 -8.99
N ASP A 181 17.37 9.27 -8.33
CA ASP A 181 16.93 7.96 -8.80
C ASP A 181 15.70 7.51 -7.99
N ASN A 182 14.53 7.52 -8.64
CA ASN A 182 13.25 7.13 -8.03
C ASN A 182 12.71 5.83 -8.63
N PHE A 183 13.57 4.82 -8.73
CA PHE A 183 13.21 3.52 -9.27
C PHE A 183 13.90 2.36 -8.53
N VAL A 184 13.34 1.17 -8.66
CA VAL A 184 13.92 -0.10 -8.23
C VAL A 184 14.03 -1.02 -9.44
N ASP A 185 15.24 -1.49 -9.70
CA ASP A 185 15.48 -2.51 -10.72
C ASP A 185 15.31 -3.90 -10.11
N ILE A 186 14.58 -4.76 -10.80
CA ILE A 186 14.29 -6.13 -10.37
C ILE A 186 14.79 -7.10 -11.44
N THR A 187 15.63 -8.04 -11.04
CA THR A 187 15.97 -9.21 -11.86
C THR A 187 15.36 -10.47 -11.24
N SER A 188 14.90 -11.40 -12.08
CA SER A 188 14.37 -12.69 -11.64
C SER A 188 15.26 -13.84 -12.11
N ASP A 189 15.43 -14.85 -11.26
CA ASP A 189 16.06 -16.13 -11.62
C ASP A 189 15.26 -17.30 -11.05
N ILE A 190 15.31 -18.46 -11.70
CA ILE A 190 14.61 -19.68 -11.26
C ILE A 190 15.65 -20.77 -10.98
N ASN A 191 15.64 -21.29 -9.76
CA ASN A 191 16.48 -22.43 -9.39
C ASN A 191 15.63 -23.53 -8.76
N GLY A 192 15.48 -24.64 -9.48
CA GLY A 192 14.56 -25.70 -9.10
C GLY A 192 13.10 -25.24 -9.16
N ASN A 193 12.41 -25.29 -8.03
CA ASN A 193 11.01 -24.83 -7.93
C ASN A 193 10.89 -23.42 -7.36
N ASP A 194 12.01 -22.78 -7.00
CA ASP A 194 11.99 -21.51 -6.29
C ASP A 194 12.28 -20.36 -7.25
N LEU A 195 11.61 -19.22 -7.03
CA LEU A 195 11.84 -17.97 -7.74
C LEU A 195 12.70 -17.05 -6.87
N TYR A 196 13.75 -16.50 -7.45
CA TYR A 196 14.63 -15.52 -6.82
C TYR A 196 14.37 -14.15 -7.45
N LEU A 197 14.08 -13.16 -6.61
CA LEU A 197 13.93 -11.77 -7.04
C LEU A 197 15.03 -10.94 -6.38
N THR A 198 15.87 -10.32 -7.20
CA THR A 198 16.93 -9.42 -6.73
C THR A 198 16.55 -7.99 -7.07
N PHE A 199 16.49 -7.15 -6.04
CA PHE A 199 16.17 -5.74 -6.08
C PHE A 199 17.46 -4.93 -5.95
N ASN A 200 17.62 -3.91 -6.80
CA ASN A 200 18.74 -2.98 -6.73
C ASN A 200 18.24 -1.54 -6.83
N SER A 201 18.59 -0.73 -5.83
CA SER A 201 18.27 0.69 -5.80
C SER A 201 19.07 1.42 -4.73
N ALA A 202 19.63 2.58 -5.08
CA ALA A 202 20.35 3.44 -4.13
C ALA A 202 19.45 4.19 -3.14
N SER A 203 18.12 4.15 -3.33
CA SER A 203 17.17 5.00 -2.59
C SER A 203 16.00 4.24 -1.98
N ALA A 204 15.69 3.03 -2.47
CA ALA A 204 14.60 2.23 -1.96
C ALA A 204 14.91 1.65 -0.57
N ALA A 205 13.97 1.83 0.35
CA ALA A 205 14.08 1.47 1.76
C ALA A 205 13.06 0.42 2.20
N GLY A 206 11.96 0.28 1.44
CA GLY A 206 10.94 -0.73 1.72
C GLY A 206 10.21 -1.22 0.47
N LEU A 207 9.66 -2.43 0.58
CA LEU A 207 8.85 -3.12 -0.41
C LEU A 207 7.58 -3.66 0.23
N GLU A 208 6.47 -3.53 -0.47
CA GLU A 208 5.28 -4.36 -0.31
C GLU A 208 5.14 -5.21 -1.56
N ILE A 209 5.00 -6.52 -1.36
CA ILE A 209 4.86 -7.49 -2.44
C ILE A 209 3.57 -8.27 -2.19
N LYS A 210 2.65 -8.20 -3.15
CA LYS A 210 1.38 -8.93 -3.16
C LYS A 210 1.38 -9.97 -4.28
N PHE A 211 0.97 -11.20 -3.95
CA PHE A 211 0.86 -12.29 -4.92
C PHE A 211 -0.60 -12.63 -5.22
N ASN A 212 -0.94 -12.80 -6.50
CA ASN A 212 -2.28 -13.21 -6.92
C ASN A 212 -2.47 -14.74 -6.91
N GLN A 213 -1.39 -15.48 -6.65
CA GLN A 213 -1.41 -16.93 -6.46
C GLN A 213 -0.81 -17.27 -5.10
N GLU A 214 -1.17 -18.45 -4.58
CA GLU A 214 -0.64 -18.98 -3.33
C GLU A 214 0.88 -19.17 -3.44
N VAL A 215 1.60 -18.64 -2.47
CA VAL A 215 3.06 -18.82 -2.32
C VAL A 215 3.35 -19.55 -1.02
N SER A 216 4.29 -20.50 -1.04
CA SER A 216 4.54 -21.35 0.13
C SER A 216 5.27 -20.60 1.24
N ASP A 217 6.30 -19.84 0.87
CA ASP A 217 7.01 -18.97 1.80
C ASP A 217 7.87 -17.94 1.06
N ILE A 218 8.32 -16.91 1.79
CA ILE A 218 9.26 -15.89 1.30
C ILE A 218 10.39 -15.68 2.31
N GLU A 219 11.63 -15.74 1.84
CA GLU A 219 12.83 -15.62 2.65
C GLU A 219 13.79 -14.58 2.06
N ILE A 220 14.46 -13.79 2.90
CA ILE A 220 15.59 -12.94 2.48
C ILE A 220 16.85 -13.80 2.45
N ILE A 221 17.58 -13.77 1.33
CA ILE A 221 18.75 -14.65 1.10
C ILE A 221 20.08 -13.93 1.33
N ASN A 222 20.14 -12.64 0.98
CA ASN A 222 21.24 -11.77 1.32
C ASN A 222 20.64 -10.51 1.93
N ASN A 223 21.24 -10.08 3.04
CA ASN A 223 20.97 -8.82 3.76
C ASN A 223 20.11 -8.97 5.04
N ASP A 224 20.79 -9.28 6.15
CA ASP A 224 20.19 -9.41 7.49
C ASP A 224 19.78 -8.06 8.12
N LEU A 225 19.99 -6.93 7.41
CA LEU A 225 19.63 -5.58 7.87
C LEU A 225 18.17 -5.20 7.54
N PHE A 226 17.46 -6.08 6.86
CA PHE A 226 16.05 -5.90 6.50
C PHE A 226 15.17 -6.86 7.29
N THR A 227 14.05 -6.32 7.76
CA THR A 227 12.97 -7.09 8.36
C THR A 227 12.03 -7.56 7.27
N ILE A 228 11.53 -8.79 7.38
CA ILE A 228 10.44 -9.30 6.57
C ILE A 228 9.26 -9.68 7.48
N SER A 229 8.09 -9.14 7.16
CA SER A 229 6.82 -9.45 7.81
C SER A 229 5.85 -9.89 6.73
N LYS A 230 5.13 -11.01 6.93
CA LYS A 230 4.35 -11.65 5.85
C LYS A 230 3.08 -12.28 6.40
N ASN A 231 2.02 -12.23 5.59
CA ASN A 231 0.81 -13.01 5.76
C ASN A 231 0.56 -13.76 4.44
N LEU A 232 0.61 -15.09 4.52
CA LEU A 232 0.49 -16.00 3.38
C LEU A 232 -0.69 -16.97 3.60
N GLU A 233 -1.75 -16.48 4.23
CA GLU A 233 -2.99 -17.23 4.45
C GLU A 233 -3.91 -17.22 3.22
N ILE A 234 -5.00 -18.00 3.29
CA ILE A 234 -5.95 -18.13 2.19
C ILE A 234 -6.59 -16.75 1.92
N ASN A 235 -6.37 -16.22 0.71
CA ASN A 235 -6.79 -14.91 0.18
C ASN A 235 -5.90 -13.70 0.51
N GLU A 236 -4.85 -13.86 1.33
CA GLU A 236 -3.88 -12.79 1.62
C GLU A 236 -2.48 -13.34 1.37
N ASN A 237 -1.82 -12.90 0.29
CA ASN A 237 -0.43 -13.26 0.01
C ASN A 237 0.38 -11.97 -0.07
N ILE A 238 0.76 -11.43 1.07
CA ILE A 238 1.44 -10.15 1.19
C ILE A 238 2.71 -10.31 2.02
N ALA A 239 3.77 -9.64 1.59
CA ALA A 239 5.01 -9.48 2.34
C ALA A 239 5.47 -8.03 2.33
N LEU A 240 5.86 -7.54 3.50
CA LEU A 240 6.53 -6.28 3.71
C LEU A 240 8.00 -6.55 4.01
N ILE A 241 8.87 -5.81 3.34
CA ILE A 241 10.32 -5.85 3.57
C ILE A 241 10.79 -4.42 3.76
N TYR A 242 11.44 -4.12 4.89
CA TYR A 242 11.83 -2.75 5.23
C TYR A 242 13.02 -2.74 6.19
N SER A 243 13.70 -1.59 6.27
CA SER A 243 14.80 -1.39 7.22
C SER A 243 14.38 -0.47 8.37
N LEU A 244 14.55 -0.94 9.60
CA LEU A 244 14.38 -0.12 10.81
C LEU A 244 15.54 0.88 11.02
N GLU A 245 16.64 0.72 10.29
CA GLU A 245 17.82 1.59 10.38
C GLU A 245 17.95 2.57 9.19
N GLY A 246 16.94 2.62 8.31
CA GLY A 246 16.98 3.45 7.10
C GLY A 246 18.04 2.99 6.08
N LYS A 247 18.27 1.68 5.96
CA LYS A 247 19.14 1.11 4.91
C LYS A 247 18.42 1.04 3.57
N THR A 248 19.19 1.10 2.49
CA THR A 248 18.71 1.00 1.11
C THR A 248 19.11 -0.31 0.43
N PHE A 249 18.55 -0.59 -0.75
CA PHE A 249 18.90 -1.76 -1.57
C PHE A 249 20.15 -1.53 -2.46
N ASP A 250 21.11 -0.70 -2.03
CA ASP A 250 22.29 -0.31 -2.81
C ASP A 250 23.30 -1.46 -2.94
N GLU A 251 23.38 -2.32 -1.91
CA GLU A 251 24.12 -3.58 -1.95
C GLU A 251 23.30 -4.76 -2.50
N SER A 252 22.15 -4.47 -3.10
CA SER A 252 21.08 -5.40 -3.50
C SER A 252 20.38 -6.11 -2.33
N LEU A 253 19.12 -6.46 -2.57
CA LEU A 253 18.31 -7.31 -1.70
C LEU A 253 17.79 -8.46 -2.56
N THR A 254 18.02 -9.71 -2.17
CA THR A 254 17.48 -10.89 -2.86
C THR A 254 16.53 -11.62 -1.93
N ILE A 255 15.33 -11.86 -2.44
CA ILE A 255 14.38 -12.76 -1.80
C ILE A 255 14.21 -14.03 -2.60
N LYS A 256 13.87 -15.09 -1.88
CA LYS A 256 13.46 -16.37 -2.42
C LYS A 256 11.99 -16.57 -2.14
N VAL A 257 11.21 -16.79 -3.19
CA VAL A 257 9.82 -17.22 -3.12
C VAL A 257 9.78 -18.73 -3.31
N ILE A 258 9.47 -19.45 -2.22
CA ILE A 258 9.47 -20.91 -2.19
C ILE A 258 8.32 -21.45 -3.05
N ASN A 259 8.64 -22.41 -3.94
CA ASN A 259 7.72 -22.94 -4.95
C ASN A 259 7.17 -21.87 -5.93
N GLY A 260 7.83 -20.72 -6.04
CA GLY A 260 7.39 -19.60 -6.88
C GLY A 260 7.75 -19.70 -8.36
N SER A 261 8.35 -20.79 -8.85
CA SER A 261 8.88 -20.88 -10.23
C SER A 261 7.84 -20.73 -11.35
N ASN A 262 6.55 -20.91 -11.05
CA ASN A 262 5.47 -20.78 -12.02
C ASN A 262 4.77 -19.42 -11.97
N LEU A 263 5.19 -18.50 -11.09
CA LEU A 263 4.59 -17.17 -10.99
C LEU A 263 4.94 -16.35 -12.23
N ASP A 264 3.92 -15.82 -12.88
CA ASP A 264 4.07 -14.83 -13.93
C ASP A 264 4.30 -13.45 -13.31
N ARG A 265 5.45 -12.84 -13.59
CA ARG A 265 5.83 -11.56 -12.96
C ARG A 265 4.88 -10.39 -13.26
N GLU A 266 4.11 -10.44 -14.35
CA GLU A 266 3.22 -9.34 -14.75
C GLU A 266 1.82 -9.52 -14.17
N ASN A 267 1.36 -10.77 -14.02
CA ASN A 267 0.00 -11.08 -13.61
C ASN A 267 -0.09 -11.57 -12.17
N ASP A 268 0.97 -12.17 -11.62
CA ASP A 268 0.95 -12.82 -10.31
C ASP A 268 1.69 -12.05 -9.22
N ILE A 269 2.51 -11.04 -9.56
CA ILE A 269 3.36 -10.33 -8.61
C ILE A 269 3.13 -8.82 -8.74
N ASN A 270 2.62 -8.21 -7.67
CA ASN A 270 2.44 -6.77 -7.55
C ASN A 270 3.44 -6.22 -6.53
N ILE A 271 4.19 -5.19 -6.91
CA ILE A 271 5.26 -4.63 -6.08
C ILE A 271 5.04 -3.13 -5.93
N LEU A 272 4.98 -2.68 -4.69
CA LEU A 272 5.05 -1.28 -4.30
C LEU A 272 6.39 -1.07 -3.60
N ALA A 273 7.14 -0.06 -4.02
CA ALA A 273 8.43 0.29 -3.44
C ALA A 273 8.40 1.73 -2.92
N GLY A 274 8.99 1.94 -1.74
CA GLY A 274 9.14 3.25 -1.12
C GLY A 274 10.61 3.64 -0.96
N ASN A 275 10.92 4.91 -1.21
CA ASN A 275 12.25 5.46 -0.93
C ASN A 275 12.37 5.86 0.56
N LEU A 276 13.56 6.30 1.01
CA LEU A 276 13.75 6.75 2.40
C LEU A 276 12.91 7.96 2.81
N ALA A 277 12.32 8.72 1.88
CA ALA A 277 11.40 9.81 2.20
C ALA A 277 9.94 9.36 2.34
N GLY A 278 9.67 8.06 2.15
CA GLY A 278 8.31 7.51 2.09
C GLY A 278 7.60 7.76 0.76
N ASP A 279 8.30 8.24 -0.28
CA ASP A 279 7.67 8.41 -1.59
C ASP A 279 7.64 7.10 -2.37
N LYS A 280 6.56 6.92 -3.13
CA LYS A 280 6.41 5.83 -4.09
C LYS A 280 7.47 5.88 -5.20
N MET A 281 8.05 4.72 -5.50
CA MET A 281 9.05 4.53 -6.53
C MET A 281 8.52 3.77 -7.75
N SER A 282 9.18 3.96 -8.90
CA SER A 282 8.90 3.18 -10.11
C SER A 282 9.60 1.81 -10.06
N VAL A 283 8.88 0.73 -10.36
CA VAL A 283 9.46 -0.62 -10.45
C VAL A 283 9.83 -0.94 -11.90
N ARG A 284 11.04 -1.45 -12.14
CA ARG A 284 11.53 -1.82 -13.47
C ARG A 284 12.06 -3.24 -13.50
N TRP A 285 11.42 -4.10 -14.28
CA TRP A 285 11.91 -5.45 -14.53
C TRP A 285 13.05 -5.41 -15.55
N ILE A 286 14.23 -5.85 -15.12
CA ILE A 286 15.43 -5.97 -15.94
C ILE A 286 15.53 -7.43 -16.37
N GLU A 287 15.34 -7.67 -17.67
CA GLU A 287 15.63 -8.99 -18.22
C GLU A 287 17.13 -9.21 -18.20
N ALA A 288 17.55 -10.38 -17.72
CA ALA A 288 18.89 -10.85 -17.99
C ALA A 288 19.09 -10.88 -19.51
N LYS A 289 20.25 -10.41 -19.96
CA LYS A 289 20.59 -10.42 -21.37
C LYS A 289 20.92 -11.87 -21.77
N ASN A 290 19.90 -12.62 -22.18
CA ASN A 290 19.97 -14.06 -22.46
C ASN A 290 20.71 -14.40 -23.78
N PHE A 291 21.59 -13.53 -24.25
CA PHE A 291 22.46 -13.76 -25.39
C PHE A 291 23.68 -12.84 -25.34
N SER A 292 24.81 -13.33 -25.85
CA SER A 292 26.02 -12.51 -25.93
C SER A 292 26.91 -12.85 -27.12
N ILE A 293 27.69 -11.87 -27.59
CA ILE A 293 28.79 -12.13 -28.51
C ILE A 293 30.04 -12.38 -27.66
N THR A 294 30.40 -13.65 -27.53
CA THR A 294 31.48 -14.12 -26.64
C THR A 294 32.87 -13.87 -27.22
N SER A 295 33.02 -13.97 -28.55
CA SER A 295 34.30 -13.73 -29.21
C SER A 295 34.13 -13.21 -30.63
N LEU A 296 35.13 -12.44 -31.08
CA LEU A 296 35.27 -11.99 -32.46
C LEU A 296 36.75 -12.11 -32.85
N TYR A 297 37.12 -13.24 -33.47
CA TYR A 297 38.52 -13.55 -33.73
C TYR A 297 38.74 -14.21 -35.12
N PRO A 298 39.78 -13.79 -35.87
CA PRO A 298 40.68 -12.67 -35.58
C PRO A 298 39.97 -11.30 -35.65
N ASN A 299 40.48 -10.29 -34.93
CA ASN A 299 40.06 -8.90 -35.04
C ASN A 299 41.23 -7.99 -34.59
N PRO A 300 41.93 -7.27 -35.50
CA PRO A 300 41.63 -7.10 -36.93
C PRO A 300 41.71 -8.40 -37.76
N PHE A 301 41.03 -8.46 -38.91
CA PHE A 301 40.93 -9.67 -39.75
C PHE A 301 41.15 -9.42 -41.25
N ASN A 302 41.45 -10.48 -42.00
CA ASN A 302 41.61 -10.46 -43.47
C ASN A 302 41.37 -11.85 -44.12
N PRO A 303 40.43 -12.01 -45.07
CA PRO A 303 39.15 -11.30 -45.16
C PRO A 303 38.09 -11.94 -44.25
N THR A 304 38.44 -12.96 -43.46
CA THR A 304 37.49 -13.77 -42.69
C THR A 304 37.70 -13.64 -41.19
N THR A 305 36.62 -13.50 -40.43
CA THR A 305 36.60 -13.57 -38.96
C THR A 305 35.50 -14.53 -38.48
N LYS A 306 35.61 -14.99 -37.24
CA LYS A 306 34.62 -15.82 -36.57
C LYS A 306 33.94 -15.03 -35.46
N VAL A 307 32.62 -15.15 -35.39
CA VAL A 307 31.77 -14.57 -34.37
C VAL A 307 31.26 -15.72 -33.52
N ASP A 308 31.78 -15.86 -32.32
CA ASP A 308 31.25 -16.81 -31.34
C ASP A 308 30.19 -16.09 -30.51
N TYR A 309 29.04 -16.73 -30.31
CA TYR A 309 27.93 -16.17 -29.56
C TYR A 309 27.20 -17.24 -28.75
N SER A 310 26.66 -16.84 -27.60
CA SER A 310 25.81 -17.68 -26.75
C SER A 310 24.37 -17.21 -26.79
N VAL A 311 23.46 -18.17 -26.67
CA VAL A 311 22.02 -17.98 -26.48
C VAL A 311 21.65 -18.78 -25.24
N GLU A 312 21.22 -18.09 -24.18
CA GLU A 312 20.89 -18.70 -22.90
C GLU A 312 19.43 -19.14 -22.84
N GLN A 313 18.56 -18.49 -23.62
CA GLN A 313 17.15 -18.86 -23.77
C GLN A 313 16.77 -18.86 -25.25
N ALA A 314 16.02 -19.86 -25.71
CA ALA A 314 15.63 -19.96 -27.11
C ALA A 314 14.75 -18.78 -27.57
N GLY A 315 14.94 -18.31 -28.80
CA GLY A 315 14.16 -17.20 -29.35
C GLY A 315 14.58 -16.77 -30.75
N ASN A 316 13.88 -15.76 -31.29
CA ASN A 316 14.21 -15.20 -32.60
C ASN A 316 15.42 -14.26 -32.50
N LEU A 317 16.46 -14.61 -33.25
CA LEU A 317 17.76 -13.97 -33.23
C LEU A 317 18.12 -13.47 -34.63
N ARG A 318 18.65 -12.25 -34.69
CA ARG A 318 19.23 -11.67 -35.91
C ARG A 318 20.66 -11.23 -35.63
N LEU A 319 21.62 -11.82 -36.33
CA LEU A 319 23.03 -11.45 -36.30
C LEU A 319 23.38 -10.81 -37.65
N SER A 320 23.62 -9.51 -37.65
CA SER A 320 23.85 -8.71 -38.86
C SER A 320 25.10 -7.86 -38.73
N VAL A 321 25.64 -7.42 -39.86
CA VAL A 321 26.85 -6.61 -39.94
C VAL A 321 26.52 -5.28 -40.59
N TYR A 322 26.98 -4.19 -39.99
CA TYR A 322 26.74 -2.82 -40.44
C TYR A 322 28.06 -2.09 -40.70
N ASN A 323 28.07 -1.19 -41.67
CA ASN A 323 29.17 -0.23 -41.86
C ASN A 323 28.99 1.01 -40.96
N ILE A 324 29.96 1.93 -40.99
CA ILE A 324 29.91 3.18 -40.18
C ILE A 324 28.74 4.13 -40.53
N LEU A 325 28.12 3.94 -41.70
CA LEU A 325 26.95 4.71 -42.13
C LEU A 325 25.62 4.06 -41.67
N GLY A 326 25.69 2.95 -40.93
CA GLY A 326 24.53 2.20 -40.47
C GLY A 326 23.88 1.34 -41.57
N GLN A 327 24.55 1.13 -42.71
CA GLN A 327 24.03 0.27 -43.76
C GLN A 327 24.33 -1.20 -43.44
N GLU A 328 23.32 -2.08 -43.52
CA GLU A 328 23.49 -3.53 -43.40
C GLU A 328 24.27 -4.06 -44.61
N VAL A 329 25.44 -4.65 -44.35
CA VAL A 329 26.34 -5.19 -45.38
C VAL A 329 26.35 -6.73 -45.42
N ALA A 330 25.89 -7.39 -44.36
CA ALA A 330 25.73 -8.84 -44.31
C ALA A 330 24.74 -9.26 -43.20
N VAL A 331 24.09 -10.41 -43.39
CA VAL A 331 23.31 -11.10 -42.36
C VAL A 331 23.96 -12.46 -42.12
N LEU A 332 24.45 -12.70 -40.92
CA LEU A 332 25.14 -13.92 -40.52
C LEU A 332 24.15 -14.98 -39.99
N HIS A 333 23.05 -14.54 -39.37
CA HIS A 333 21.95 -15.39 -38.92
C HIS A 333 20.65 -14.57 -38.84
N ASN A 334 19.51 -15.18 -39.16
CA ASN A 334 18.19 -14.56 -39.00
C ASN A 334 17.12 -15.66 -38.86
N GLY A 335 16.65 -15.89 -37.65
CA GLY A 335 15.61 -16.89 -37.38
C GLY A 335 15.55 -17.33 -35.93
N PHE A 336 14.80 -18.39 -35.68
CA PHE A 336 14.72 -19.02 -34.37
C PHE A 336 16.02 -19.76 -34.05
N GLN A 337 16.58 -19.48 -32.87
CA GLN A 337 17.78 -20.11 -32.35
C GLN A 337 17.48 -20.73 -30.98
N ALA A 338 17.85 -22.00 -30.79
CA ALA A 338 17.73 -22.67 -29.50
C ALA A 338 18.80 -22.17 -28.50
N GLU A 339 18.67 -22.57 -27.24
CA GLU A 339 19.74 -22.37 -26.24
C GLU A 339 21.02 -23.11 -26.66
N GLY A 340 22.18 -22.48 -26.46
CA GLY A 340 23.48 -23.05 -26.78
C GLY A 340 24.55 -22.03 -27.18
N SER A 341 25.72 -22.55 -27.53
CA SER A 341 26.84 -21.77 -28.08
C SER A 341 26.98 -22.03 -29.57
N TYR A 342 27.21 -20.97 -30.34
CA TYR A 342 27.23 -21.00 -31.79
C TYR A 342 28.40 -20.20 -32.35
N GLN A 343 28.75 -20.50 -33.60
CA GLN A 343 29.80 -19.80 -34.34
C GLN A 343 29.26 -19.42 -35.72
N ALA A 344 29.32 -18.13 -36.04
CA ALA A 344 29.11 -17.64 -37.40
C ALA A 344 30.45 -17.24 -38.02
N VAL A 345 30.63 -17.56 -39.31
CA VAL A 345 31.83 -17.15 -40.06
C VAL A 345 31.45 -16.01 -40.98
N TRP A 346 32.15 -14.88 -40.86
CA TRP A 346 31.96 -13.74 -41.74
C TRP A 346 33.15 -13.58 -42.68
N ASN A 347 32.89 -13.68 -43.98
CA ASN A 347 33.84 -13.39 -45.05
C ASN A 347 33.51 -12.02 -45.67
N ALA A 348 34.42 -11.06 -45.53
CA ALA A 348 34.27 -9.69 -45.98
C ALA A 348 35.13 -9.37 -47.23
N GLY A 349 35.47 -10.38 -48.04
CA GLY A 349 36.42 -10.24 -49.15
C GLY A 349 36.05 -9.15 -50.17
N GLU A 350 34.74 -8.94 -50.38
CA GLU A 350 34.22 -7.95 -51.33
C GLU A 350 34.09 -6.53 -50.74
N LEU A 351 34.33 -6.36 -49.44
CA LEU A 351 34.18 -5.09 -48.74
C LEU A 351 35.51 -4.33 -48.63
N ALA A 352 35.45 -3.00 -48.48
CA ALA A 352 36.64 -2.17 -48.29
C ALA A 352 37.20 -2.31 -46.87
N SER A 353 38.52 -2.15 -46.69
CA SER A 353 39.13 -2.07 -45.35
C SER A 353 38.49 -0.95 -44.54
N GLY A 354 38.25 -1.18 -43.25
CA GLY A 354 37.53 -0.24 -42.41
C GLY A 354 36.93 -0.86 -41.17
N VAL A 355 36.14 -0.05 -40.47
CA VAL A 355 35.42 -0.46 -39.25
C VAL A 355 34.00 -0.88 -39.61
N TYR A 356 33.57 -1.98 -39.03
CA TYR A 356 32.23 -2.54 -39.14
C TYR A 356 31.71 -2.87 -37.74
N TYR A 357 30.40 -3.01 -37.61
CA TYR A 357 29.72 -3.34 -36.37
C TYR A 357 28.90 -4.60 -36.56
N ILE A 358 29.22 -5.64 -35.78
CA ILE A 358 28.43 -6.85 -35.71
C ILE A 358 27.38 -6.63 -34.64
N ASN A 359 26.12 -6.72 -35.04
CA ASN A 359 24.96 -6.45 -34.23
C ASN A 359 24.17 -7.75 -34.07
N MET A 360 23.91 -8.12 -32.83
CA MET A 360 23.10 -9.28 -32.47
C MET A 360 21.85 -8.77 -31.75
N MET A 361 20.69 -9.05 -32.32
CA MET A 361 19.40 -8.59 -31.82
C MET A 361 18.51 -9.78 -31.50
N MET A 362 17.91 -9.77 -30.32
CA MET A 362 16.99 -10.80 -29.84
C MET A 362 16.11 -10.23 -28.74
N ASN A 363 14.80 -10.53 -28.79
CA ASN A 363 13.78 -10.07 -27.81
C ASN A 363 13.84 -8.55 -27.49
N GLY A 364 14.10 -7.71 -28.50
CA GLY A 364 14.19 -6.25 -28.34
C GLY A 364 15.54 -5.74 -27.81
N TYR A 365 16.39 -6.61 -27.27
CA TYR A 365 17.74 -6.26 -26.85
C TYR A 365 18.72 -6.32 -28.02
N THR A 366 19.82 -5.59 -27.90
CA THR A 366 20.87 -5.52 -28.91
C THR A 366 22.25 -5.59 -28.26
N GLU A 367 23.12 -6.45 -28.78
CA GLU A 367 24.56 -6.41 -28.54
C GLU A 367 25.29 -5.96 -29.79
N THR A 368 26.34 -5.15 -29.63
CA THR A 368 27.18 -4.74 -30.74
C THR A 368 28.66 -4.91 -30.42
N LYS A 369 29.42 -5.50 -31.36
CA LYS A 369 30.88 -5.59 -31.31
C LYS A 369 31.50 -4.92 -32.53
N LYS A 370 32.60 -4.22 -32.32
CA LYS A 370 33.38 -3.57 -33.37
C LYS A 370 34.30 -4.58 -34.06
N ALA A 371 34.24 -4.67 -35.39
CA ALA A 371 35.11 -5.47 -36.24
C ALA A 371 35.98 -4.57 -37.12
N VAL A 372 37.26 -4.92 -37.31
CA VAL A 372 38.21 -4.14 -38.12
C VAL A 372 38.77 -5.00 -39.25
N LEU A 373 38.38 -4.69 -40.48
CA LEU A 373 38.87 -5.35 -41.69
C LEU A 373 40.13 -4.64 -42.20
N VAL A 374 41.23 -5.38 -42.36
CA VAL A 374 42.51 -4.88 -42.91
C VAL A 374 42.85 -5.73 -44.12
N LYS A 375 43.05 -5.11 -45.30
CA LYS A 375 43.42 -5.83 -46.52
C LYS A 375 44.92 -5.84 -46.73
#